data_AF-A0AAV6XBR0-F1
#
_entry.id   AF-A0AAV6XBR0-F1
#
_cell.length_a   1.000
_cell.length_b   1.000
_cell.length_c   1.000
_cell.angle_alpha   90.00
_cell.angle_beta   90.00
_cell.angle_gamma   90.00
#
_symmetry.space_group_name_H-M   'P 1'
#
loop_
_entity.id
_entity.type
_entity.pdbx_description
1 polymer ?
#
loop_
_entity_poly.entity_id
_entity_poly.type
_entity_poly.pdbx_seq_one_letter_code
_entity_poly.pdbx_strand_id
1 'polypeptide(L)'
;MPKKTVINPKDNHISFQCENMGMVEKKLTEMGINWVKQRVEEGGIYVDQLFFHDPDGFMVEICNCDNIPMVPLAGEMVRSCSRLNMQMAVQQPQTQQIHAPVYNLIN
;
A
#
# COMPACT_ATOMS: atom_id res chain seq x y z
N MET A 1 23.44 12.67 -12.86
CA MET A 1 23.34 13.68 -11.78
C MET A 1 23.86 13.06 -10.50
N PRO A 2 24.48 13.82 -9.58
CA PRO A 2 24.87 13.29 -8.28
C PRO A 2 23.61 12.90 -7.49
N LYS A 3 23.65 11.73 -6.82
CA LYS A 3 22.55 11.26 -5.98
C LYS A 3 22.40 12.18 -4.77
N LYS A 4 21.19 12.67 -4.53
CA LYS A 4 20.88 13.41 -3.31
C LYS A 4 20.85 12.42 -2.15
N THR A 5 21.52 12.75 -1.06
CA THR A 5 21.60 11.89 0.14
C THR A 5 20.76 12.41 1.30
N VAL A 6 20.41 13.70 1.27
CA VAL A 6 19.55 14.34 2.26
C VAL A 6 18.10 14.22 1.81
N ILE A 7 17.23 13.78 2.71
CA ILE A 7 15.78 13.75 2.48
C ILE A 7 15.24 15.15 2.75
N ASN A 8 14.69 15.80 1.72
CA ASN A 8 14.05 17.11 1.83
C ASN A 8 12.58 16.99 1.41
N PRO A 9 11.61 17.04 2.35
CA PRO A 9 10.18 17.00 2.03
C PRO A 9 9.69 18.04 1.02
N LYS A 10 10.44 19.14 0.82
CA LYS A 10 10.11 20.22 -0.13
C LYS A 10 10.70 20.05 -1.52
N ASP A 11 11.53 19.03 -1.75
CA ASP A 11 12.06 18.73 -3.09
C ASP A 11 10.97 18.11 -3.99
N ASN A 12 11.18 18.17 -5.31
CA ASN A 12 10.29 17.51 -6.27
C ASN A 12 10.27 15.99 -6.04
N HIS A 13 9.08 15.40 -5.95
CA HIS A 13 8.85 14.01 -5.61
C HIS A 13 7.59 13.46 -6.28
N ILE A 14 7.46 12.14 -6.31
CA ILE A 14 6.23 11.45 -6.72
C ILE A 14 5.54 10.93 -5.46
N SER A 15 4.22 11.14 -5.36
CA SER A 15 3.44 10.78 -4.17
C SER A 15 2.54 9.57 -4.43
N PHE A 16 2.41 8.70 -3.43
CA PHE A 16 1.48 7.57 -3.42
C PHE A 16 0.63 7.58 -2.16
N GLN A 17 -0.63 7.17 -2.29
CA GLN A 17 -1.50 6.98 -1.13
C GLN A 17 -1.37 5.57 -0.57
N CYS A 18 -1.40 5.43 0.76
CA CYS A 18 -1.51 4.15 1.46
C CYS A 18 -2.63 4.16 2.50
N GLU A 19 -3.09 2.97 2.89
CA GLU A 19 -4.12 2.80 3.93
C GLU A 19 -3.54 2.79 5.36
N ASN A 20 -2.27 2.41 5.49
CA ASN A 20 -1.65 2.17 6.79
C ASN A 20 -0.19 2.60 6.78
N MET A 21 0.05 3.80 7.30
CA MET A 21 1.39 4.38 7.42
C MET A 21 2.33 3.51 8.24
N GLY A 22 1.85 2.87 9.31
CA GLY A 22 2.68 2.02 10.18
C GLY A 22 3.24 0.79 9.46
N MET A 23 2.48 0.20 8.53
CA MET A 23 2.97 -0.89 7.69
C MET A 23 4.09 -0.44 6.74
N VAL A 24 3.99 0.78 6.21
CA VAL A 24 5.01 1.36 5.34
C VAL A 24 6.28 1.67 6.13
N GLU A 25 6.17 2.33 7.29
CA GLU A 25 7.30 2.61 8.20
C GLU A 25 8.06 1.33 8.57
N LYS A 26 7.32 0.28 8.94
CA LYS A 26 7.89 -1.04 9.24
C LYS A 26 8.66 -1.59 8.04
N LYS A 27 8.06 -1.57 6.85
CA LYS A 27 8.69 -2.15 5.66
C LYS A 27 9.94 -1.40 5.22
N LEU A 28 9.93 -0.06 5.26
CA LEU A 28 11.10 0.77 4.96
C LEU A 28 12.24 0.46 5.93
N THR A 29 11.92 0.33 7.22
CA THR A 29 12.90 -0.01 8.26
C THR A 29 13.51 -1.39 8.04
N GLU A 30 12.69 -2.41 7.73
CA GLU A 30 13.17 -3.76 7.40
C GLU A 30 14.09 -3.79 6.17
N MET A 31 13.84 -2.89 5.20
CA MET A 31 14.66 -2.74 4.00
C MET A 31 15.91 -1.88 4.22
N GLY A 32 16.11 -1.31 5.41
CA GLY A 32 17.23 -0.41 5.70
C GLY A 32 17.15 0.93 4.96
N ILE A 33 15.94 1.35 4.55
CA ILE A 33 15.71 2.61 3.85
C ILE A 33 15.45 3.69 4.90
N ASN A 34 16.26 4.75 4.87
CA ASN A 34 16.05 5.93 5.70
C ASN A 34 14.83 6.71 5.23
N TRP A 35 14.04 7.21 6.18
CA TRP A 35 12.83 7.98 5.91
C TRP A 35 12.65 9.13 6.89
N VAL A 36 11.87 10.14 6.50
CA VAL A 36 11.43 11.25 7.35
C VAL A 36 9.90 11.27 7.36
N LYS A 37 9.31 11.43 8.53
CA LYS A 37 7.86 11.61 8.69
C LYS A 37 7.53 13.07 8.96
N GLN A 38 6.47 13.55 8.35
CA GLN A 38 5.90 14.88 8.55
C GLN A 38 4.38 14.75 8.69
N ARG A 39 3.79 15.63 9.50
CA ARG A 39 2.34 15.83 9.53
C ARG A 39 2.03 17.24 9.04
N VAL A 40 1.06 17.35 8.15
CA VAL A 40 0.55 18.64 7.65
C VAL A 40 -0.93 18.77 7.96
N GLU A 41 -1.41 20.00 8.03
CA GLU A 41 -2.83 20.32 8.21
C GLU A 41 -3.34 21.02 6.94
N GLU A 42 -4.36 20.43 6.30
CA GLU A 42 -5.00 20.98 5.12
C GLU A 42 -6.51 21.03 5.33
N GLY A 43 -7.09 22.24 5.41
CA GLY A 43 -8.53 22.40 5.60
C GLY A 43 -9.07 21.78 6.90
N GLY A 44 -8.25 21.71 7.96
CA GLY A 44 -8.59 21.07 9.24
C GLY A 44 -8.44 19.55 9.25
N ILE A 45 -7.93 18.96 8.16
CA ILE A 45 -7.61 17.53 8.05
C ILE A 45 -6.10 17.36 8.26
N TYR A 46 -5.71 16.39 9.09
CA TYR A 46 -4.32 16.03 9.30
C TYR A 46 -3.90 14.93 8.33
N VAL A 47 -2.81 15.19 7.60
CA VAL A 47 -2.23 14.23 6.65
C VAL A 47 -0.83 13.87 7.14
N ASP A 48 -0.60 12.57 7.35
CA ASP A 48 0.72 12.04 7.61
C ASP A 48 1.40 11.73 6.27
N GLN A 49 2.65 12.15 6.15
CA GLN A 49 3.50 11.99 4.98
C GLN A 49 4.83 11.34 5.39
N LEU A 50 5.32 10.41 4.57
CA LEU A 50 6.63 9.78 4.69
C LEU A 50 7.43 10.06 3.44
N PHE A 51 8.67 10.49 3.62
CA PHE A 51 9.58 10.82 2.53
C PHE A 51 10.82 9.94 2.60
N PHE A 52 11.24 9.41 1.46
CA PHE A 52 12.48 8.64 1.32
C PHE A 52 13.03 8.74 -0.11
N HIS A 53 14.26 8.30 -0.30
CA HIS A 53 14.87 8.18 -1.62
C HIS A 53 14.77 6.73 -2.12
N ASP A 54 14.45 6.57 -3.40
CA ASP A 54 14.62 5.29 -4.08
C ASP A 54 16.12 4.98 -4.31
N PRO A 55 16.48 3.78 -4.83
CA PRO A 55 17.87 3.43 -5.09
C PRO A 55 18.60 4.39 -6.05
N ASP A 56 17.88 5.10 -6.90
CA ASP A 56 18.41 6.06 -7.87
C ASP A 56 18.54 7.48 -7.32
N GLY A 57 17.98 7.75 -6.13
CA GLY A 57 18.03 9.03 -5.45
C GLY A 57 16.88 9.98 -5.81
N PHE A 58 15.79 9.43 -6.37
CA PHE A 58 14.54 10.17 -6.55
C PHE A 58 13.72 10.14 -5.27
N MET A 59 13.09 11.28 -4.95
CA MET A 59 12.25 11.41 -3.77
C MET A 59 10.88 10.77 -4.00
N VAL A 60 10.45 9.97 -3.04
CA VAL A 60 9.13 9.37 -2.96
C VAL A 60 8.42 9.88 -1.71
N GLU A 61 7.16 10.29 -1.86
CA GLU A 61 6.25 10.57 -0.76
C GLU A 61 5.20 9.44 -0.64
N ILE A 62 4.92 9.00 0.58
CA ILE A 62 3.75 8.19 0.91
C ILE A 62 2.86 8.98 1.87
N CYS A 63 1.60 9.19 1.50
CA CYS A 63 0.60 9.84 2.36
C CYS A 63 -0.52 8.88 2.75
N ASN A 64 -1.18 9.11 3.89
CA ASN A 64 -2.51 8.52 4.15
C ASN A 64 -3.63 9.26 3.39
N CYS A 65 -3.45 10.56 3.14
CA CYS A 65 -4.38 11.43 2.42
C CYS A 65 -5.86 11.15 2.78
N ASP A 66 -6.16 11.16 4.09
CA ASP A 66 -7.48 10.84 4.63
C ASP A 66 -8.53 11.82 4.09
N ASN A 67 -9.48 11.33 3.29
CA ASN A 67 -10.68 12.05 2.80
C ASN A 67 -10.49 13.55 2.48
N ILE A 68 -9.34 13.95 1.96
CA ILE A 68 -9.16 15.32 1.47
C ILE A 68 -10.22 15.49 0.36
N PRO A 69 -11.10 16.50 0.46
CA PRO A 69 -12.17 16.66 -0.51
C PRO A 69 -11.56 16.91 -1.90
N MET A 70 -11.53 15.86 -2.72
CA MET A 70 -11.08 15.96 -4.10
C MET A 70 -12.15 16.70 -4.90
N VAL A 71 -11.85 17.93 -5.29
CA VAL A 71 -12.66 18.67 -6.25
C VAL A 71 -12.22 18.25 -7.65
N PRO A 72 -13.07 17.60 -8.46
CA PRO A 72 -12.73 17.30 -9.84
C PRO A 72 -12.38 18.58 -10.58
N LEU A 73 -11.27 18.57 -11.33
CA LEU A 73 -11.01 19.64 -12.28
C LEU A 73 -12.13 19.60 -13.33
N ALA A 74 -12.82 20.73 -13.51
CA ALA A 74 -13.97 20.79 -14.40
C ALA A 74 -13.55 20.41 -15.83
N GLY A 75 -14.11 19.31 -16.36
CA GLY A 75 -13.93 18.91 -17.76
C GLY A 75 -13.54 17.45 -18.02
N GLU A 76 -13.18 16.65 -17.02
CA GLU A 76 -12.81 15.24 -17.23
C GLU A 76 -13.74 14.26 -16.54
N MET A 77 -14.18 13.24 -17.28
CA MET A 77 -14.97 12.12 -16.77
C MET A 77 -14.09 11.34 -15.78
N VAL A 78 -14.28 11.56 -14.48
CA VAL A 78 -13.56 10.86 -13.42
C VAL A 78 -13.89 9.37 -13.51
N ARG A 79 -12.97 8.58 -14.06
CA ARG A 79 -12.97 7.13 -13.88
C ARG A 79 -12.54 6.89 -12.43
N SER A 80 -13.50 6.58 -11.56
CA SER A 80 -13.19 6.06 -10.23
C SER A 80 -12.35 4.81 -10.41
N CYS A 81 -11.08 4.85 -9.99
CA CYS A 81 -10.26 3.66 -9.84
C CYS A 81 -10.85 2.86 -8.67
N SER A 82 -11.86 2.04 -8.93
CA SER A 82 -12.29 1.03 -7.97
C SER A 82 -11.10 0.10 -7.74
N ARG A 83 -10.71 -0.08 -6.47
CA ARG A 83 -9.75 -1.11 -6.08
C ARG A 83 -10.27 -2.45 -6.61
N LEU A 84 -9.62 -3.00 -7.63
CA LEU A 84 -9.90 -4.35 -8.08
C LEU A 84 -9.39 -5.30 -7.00
N ASN A 85 -10.30 -5.78 -6.16
CA ASN A 85 -10.02 -6.87 -5.23
C ASN A 85 -9.88 -8.16 -6.05
N MET A 86 -8.67 -8.43 -6.55
CA MET A 86 -8.37 -9.66 -7.29
C MET A 86 -8.23 -10.81 -6.30
N GLN A 87 -9.35 -11.34 -5.81
CA GLN A 87 -9.36 -12.62 -5.11
C GLN A 87 -8.93 -13.69 -6.11
N MET A 88 -7.70 -14.18 -5.97
CA MET A 88 -7.25 -15.37 -6.68
C MET A 88 -8.15 -16.54 -6.28
N ALA A 89 -9.00 -16.99 -7.19
CA ALA A 89 -9.72 -18.25 -7.03
C ALA A 89 -8.71 -19.39 -7.08
N VAL A 90 -8.18 -19.77 -5.92
CA VAL A 90 -7.42 -21.01 -5.77
C VAL A 90 -8.42 -22.15 -5.89
N GLN A 91 -8.42 -22.83 -7.03
CA GLN A 91 -9.16 -24.06 -7.25
C GLN A 91 -8.61 -25.13 -6.28
N GLN A 92 -9.41 -25.57 -5.32
CA GLN A 92 -9.10 -26.75 -4.52
C GLN A 92 -9.29 -28.01 -5.39
N PRO A 93 -8.31 -28.93 -5.48
CA PRO A 93 -8.54 -30.23 -6.10
C PRO A 93 -9.45 -31.08 -5.21
N GLN A 94 -10.56 -31.58 -5.77
CA GLN A 94 -11.42 -32.57 -5.15
C GLN A 94 -10.71 -33.93 -5.07
N THR A 95 -10.28 -34.35 -3.88
CA THR A 95 -9.88 -35.75 -3.65
C THR A 95 -11.13 -36.62 -3.53
N GLN A 96 -11.39 -37.47 -4.53
CA GLN A 96 -12.35 -38.57 -4.46
C GLN A 96 -11.91 -39.57 -3.37
N GLN A 97 -12.68 -39.69 -2.29
CA GLN A 97 -12.52 -40.78 -1.32
C GLN A 97 -13.33 -42.00 -1.79
N ILE A 98 -12.61 -43.02 -2.23
CA ILE A 98 -13.13 -44.34 -2.59
C ILE A 98 -13.54 -45.06 -1.30
N HIS A 99 -14.83 -45.42 -1.22
CA HIS A 99 -15.46 -46.13 -0.11
C HIS A 99 -14.98 -47.59 -0.09
N ALA A 100 -14.30 -48.03 0.97
CA ALA A 100 -14.07 -49.45 1.25
C ALA A 100 -14.90 -49.85 2.49
N PRO A 101 -15.67 -50.95 2.43
CA PRO A 101 -16.56 -51.34 3.51
C PRO A 101 -15.79 -51.90 4.71
N VAL A 102 -16.22 -51.46 5.90
CA VAL A 102 -15.74 -51.88 7.21
C VAL A 102 -16.29 -53.28 7.52
N TYR A 103 -15.41 -54.25 7.78
CA TYR A 103 -15.75 -55.47 8.52
C TYR A 103 -15.05 -55.43 9.88
N ASN A 104 -15.82 -55.55 10.97
CA ASN A 104 -15.45 -56.11 12.27
C ASN A 104 -16.78 -56.41 13.00
N LEU A 105 -17.17 -57.67 13.22
CA LEU A 105 -16.74 -58.61 14.28
C LEU A 105 -17.18 -58.19 15.70
N ILE A 106 -17.90 -59.13 16.34
CA ILE A 106 -18.14 -59.38 17.78
C ILE A 106 -18.99 -58.33 18.55
N ASN A 107 -20.05 -58.65 19.31
CA ASN A 107 -20.63 -59.88 19.88
C ASN A 107 -22.16 -59.84 19.76
#